data_AF-A0A8D9DBR3-F1
#
_entry.id   AF-A0A8D9DBR3-F1
#
_cell.length_a   1.000
_cell.length_b   1.000
_cell.length_c   1.000
_cell.angle_alpha   90.00
_cell.angle_beta   90.00
_cell.angle_gamma   90.00
#
_symmetry.space_group_name_H-M   'P 1'
#
loop_
_entity.id
_entity.type
_entity.pdbx_description
1 polymer ?
#
loop_
_entity_poly.entity_id
_entity_poly.type
_entity_poly.pdbx_seq_one_letter_code
_entity_poly.pdbx_strand_id
1 'polypeptide(L)'
;MRGYDSWDDRHATMKSSSIFRESSDKTERWIVTNMARLSPFLLSSLCITIFFTGFFVFHQNPFISDQNFLTLHPLIDPKCDLFKGHWVPDKRGSLYTNSSCSTLPDSKNCIKHGRLDRDFLFWRWKPDGCDLPRFNPKEFLRMVRGKKMSFIGDSVARNHMESLLCLLSMEETPKDIYKDGEDRNRIWYFPNHDFALSTSWTKFLVEERERVDGNKTGTGLFDIDISKMDEGWFKGLPNTDIAIVSAAHWFFRPIFIHRGDETLGCIYCSVPNMTQLSPDQGFKLVYSSVFKHINECDNCKRDLVTVMRTISPAHFENGTWDTGGSCRRTSPFGVNQIDLQSNEMKIRTSQIEQLEVITKGDHKGKKKFGVLDVTRVMLMRPDGHPNSHWGNKWMKGYNDCVHWCLPGPIDAWNDFLMAILRQLR
;
A
#
# COMPACT_ATOMS: atom_id res chain seq x y z
N MET A 1 -12.42 69.10 33.79
CA MET A 1 -13.42 70.11 34.19
C MET A 1 -14.26 69.50 35.30
N ARG A 2 -14.34 70.22 36.43
CA ARG A 2 -15.29 70.20 37.58
C ARG A 2 -16.37 69.09 37.58
N GLY A 3 -16.66 68.37 38.66
CA GLY A 3 -16.27 68.49 40.08
C GLY A 3 -17.41 68.01 41.00
N TYR A 4 -17.07 67.80 42.29
CA TYR A 4 -17.89 67.97 43.52
C TYR A 4 -19.13 67.06 43.70
N ASP A 5 -19.57 66.65 44.88
CA ASP A 5 -19.04 66.49 46.24
C ASP A 5 -20.13 65.74 47.04
N SER A 6 -19.77 65.31 48.24
CA SER A 6 -20.45 64.37 49.15
C SER A 6 -21.56 64.96 50.05
N TRP A 7 -21.92 64.17 51.08
CA TRP A 7 -22.67 64.45 52.33
C TRP A 7 -24.20 64.12 52.25
N ASP A 8 -24.87 63.50 53.23
CA ASP A 8 -24.58 63.38 54.67
C ASP A 8 -25.45 62.28 55.36
N ASP A 9 -24.98 61.83 56.52
CA ASP A 9 -25.56 60.85 57.45
C ASP A 9 -26.78 61.36 58.26
N ARG A 10 -27.67 60.47 58.73
CA ARG A 10 -28.43 60.66 59.98
C ARG A 10 -28.79 59.35 60.71
N HIS A 11 -28.36 59.31 61.98
CA HIS A 11 -28.63 58.40 63.11
C HIS A 11 -30.11 57.96 63.28
N ALA A 12 -30.41 56.66 63.50
CA ALA A 12 -30.37 55.82 64.72
C ALA A 12 -31.64 55.89 65.62
N THR A 13 -32.25 54.72 65.88
CA THR A 13 -32.97 54.41 67.12
C THR A 13 -33.04 52.89 67.34
N MET A 14 -32.50 52.44 68.48
CA MET A 14 -32.59 51.05 68.99
C MET A 14 -33.97 50.76 69.60
N LYS A 15 -34.48 49.54 69.39
CA LYS A 15 -35.24 48.80 70.40
C LYS A 15 -34.82 47.34 70.39
N SER A 16 -34.44 46.86 71.58
CA SER A 16 -33.98 45.52 71.90
C SER A 16 -35.15 44.61 72.31
N SER A 17 -34.89 43.30 72.16
CA SER A 17 -35.35 42.15 72.95
C SER A 17 -36.53 41.29 72.44
N SER A 18 -36.17 40.12 71.88
CA SER A 18 -36.59 38.78 72.34
C SER A 18 -35.94 37.74 71.40
N ILE A 19 -34.75 37.24 71.74
CA ILE A 19 -34.56 36.00 72.50
C ILE A 19 -35.01 34.79 71.65
N PHE A 20 -34.11 34.26 70.82
CA PHE A 20 -33.32 33.05 71.16
C PHE A 20 -34.15 31.78 71.45
N ARG A 21 -35.29 31.59 70.77
CA ARG A 21 -36.00 30.29 70.79
C ARG A 21 -36.44 29.75 69.43
N GLU A 22 -36.20 30.47 68.34
CA GLU A 22 -36.67 30.09 66.99
C GLU A 22 -35.57 29.53 66.06
N SER A 23 -34.30 29.52 66.50
CA SER A 23 -33.14 29.16 65.67
C SER A 23 -32.75 27.67 65.74
N SER A 24 -33.21 26.93 66.74
CA SER A 24 -32.87 25.50 66.89
C SER A 24 -33.74 24.62 66.00
N ASP A 25 -35.04 24.92 65.91
CA ASP A 25 -36.03 24.10 65.18
C ASP A 25 -35.90 24.21 63.65
N LYS A 26 -35.43 25.35 63.14
CA LYS A 26 -35.21 25.56 61.71
C LYS A 26 -33.96 24.85 61.19
N THR A 27 -32.96 24.66 62.06
CA THR A 27 -31.68 24.02 61.68
C THR A 27 -31.82 22.49 61.60
N GLU A 28 -32.56 21.86 62.53
CA GLU A 28 -32.81 20.41 62.47
C GLU A 28 -33.72 20.02 61.30
N ARG A 29 -34.78 20.80 61.01
CA ARG A 29 -35.62 20.57 59.82
C ARG A 29 -34.84 20.73 58.52
N TRP A 30 -33.89 21.66 58.42
CA TRP A 30 -33.09 21.84 57.20
C TRP A 30 -32.13 20.68 56.95
N ILE A 31 -31.51 20.13 57.99
CA ILE A 31 -30.58 18.99 57.90
C ILE A 31 -31.32 17.71 57.52
N VAL A 32 -32.48 17.43 58.12
CA VAL A 32 -33.30 16.23 57.80
C VAL A 32 -33.86 16.29 56.38
N THR A 33 -34.27 17.47 55.91
CA THR A 33 -34.84 17.64 54.55
C THR A 33 -33.78 17.54 53.45
N ASN A 34 -32.52 17.93 53.72
CA ASN A 34 -31.42 17.78 52.75
C ASN A 34 -30.81 16.37 52.75
N MET A 35 -30.72 15.67 53.88
CA MET A 35 -30.28 14.26 53.91
C MET A 35 -31.27 13.33 53.20
N ALA A 36 -32.58 13.59 53.30
CA ALA A 36 -33.61 12.84 52.58
C ALA A 36 -33.55 13.05 51.04
N ARG A 37 -33.02 14.19 50.57
CA ARG A 37 -32.86 14.51 49.14
C ARG A 37 -31.55 13.99 48.53
N LEU A 38 -30.54 13.65 49.34
CA LEU A 38 -29.29 13.04 48.90
C LEU A 38 -29.40 11.51 48.73
N SER A 39 -30.35 10.89 49.43
CA SER A 39 -30.58 9.43 49.39
C SER A 39 -30.88 8.88 47.98
N PRO A 40 -31.74 9.50 47.13
CA PRO A 40 -32.02 8.99 45.79
C PRO A 40 -30.84 9.12 44.82
N PHE A 41 -30.00 10.14 44.99
CA PHE A 41 -28.84 10.39 44.13
C PHE A 41 -27.65 9.48 44.46
N LEU A 42 -27.46 9.17 45.75
CA LEU A 42 -26.43 8.21 46.18
C LEU A 42 -26.82 6.77 45.82
N LEU A 43 -28.11 6.42 45.92
CA LEU A 43 -28.63 5.11 45.48
C LEU A 43 -28.56 4.95 43.95
N SER A 44 -28.90 5.98 43.17
CA SER A 44 -28.78 5.90 41.71
C SER A 44 -27.33 5.80 41.24
N SER A 45 -26.41 6.54 41.87
CA SER A 45 -24.97 6.43 41.60
C SER A 45 -24.46 5.03 41.93
N LEU A 46 -24.85 4.46 43.07
CA LEU A 46 -24.44 3.11 43.48
C LEU A 46 -24.97 2.05 42.51
N CYS A 47 -26.24 2.15 42.10
CA CYS A 47 -26.84 1.27 41.09
C CYS A 47 -26.14 1.35 39.73
N ILE A 48 -25.76 2.55 39.28
CA ILE A 48 -25.02 2.74 38.03
C ILE A 48 -23.64 2.08 38.13
N THR A 49 -22.90 2.31 39.22
CA THR A 49 -21.60 1.63 39.42
C THR A 49 -21.74 0.12 39.49
N ILE A 50 -22.75 -0.43 40.19
CA ILE A 50 -22.99 -1.88 40.26
C ILE A 50 -23.39 -2.45 38.89
N PHE A 51 -24.16 -1.70 38.08
CA PHE A 51 -24.51 -2.10 36.72
C PHE A 51 -23.28 -2.12 35.80
N PHE A 52 -22.40 -1.11 35.89
CA PHE A 52 -21.16 -1.07 35.12
C PHE A 52 -20.13 -2.11 35.60
N THR A 53 -19.91 -2.27 36.91
CA THR A 53 -19.01 -3.32 37.42
C THR A 53 -19.57 -4.72 37.17
N GLY A 54 -20.89 -4.90 37.23
CA GLY A 54 -21.55 -6.13 36.83
C GLY A 54 -21.37 -6.43 35.35
N PHE A 55 -21.41 -5.42 34.49
CA PHE A 55 -21.10 -5.60 33.06
C PHE A 55 -19.62 -5.97 32.84
N PHE A 56 -18.66 -5.39 33.58
CA PHE A 56 -17.25 -5.76 33.45
C PHE A 56 -16.88 -7.10 34.11
N VAL A 57 -17.61 -7.54 35.14
CA VAL A 57 -17.32 -8.80 35.88
C VAL A 57 -18.15 -9.98 35.37
N PHE A 58 -19.38 -9.76 34.90
CA PHE A 58 -20.31 -10.81 34.44
C PHE A 58 -20.56 -10.85 32.93
N HIS A 59 -20.06 -9.88 32.14
CA HIS A 59 -19.88 -10.14 30.72
C HIS A 59 -18.66 -11.04 30.58
N GLN A 60 -18.91 -12.34 30.68
CA GLN A 60 -18.03 -13.34 30.11
C GLN A 60 -17.74 -12.89 28.69
N ASN A 61 -16.51 -12.40 28.48
CA ASN A 61 -15.90 -12.34 27.18
C ASN A 61 -16.27 -13.63 26.44
N PRO A 62 -16.95 -13.59 25.29
CA PRO A 62 -16.95 -14.71 24.38
C PRO A 62 -15.58 -14.76 23.67
N PHE A 63 -14.48 -14.52 24.39
CA PHE A 63 -13.21 -15.14 24.08
C PHE A 63 -13.29 -16.53 24.68
N ILE A 64 -14.05 -17.38 23.99
CA ILE A 64 -13.70 -18.79 23.94
C ILE A 64 -12.21 -18.81 23.62
N SER A 65 -11.43 -19.24 24.61
CA SER A 65 -10.05 -19.65 24.44
C SER A 65 -10.08 -20.81 23.45
N ASP A 66 -10.08 -20.49 22.16
CA ASP A 66 -9.87 -21.42 21.05
C ASP A 66 -8.38 -21.80 21.04
N GLN A 67 -7.92 -22.40 22.13
CA GLN A 67 -6.61 -23.07 22.21
C GLN A 67 -6.62 -24.41 21.44
N ASN A 68 -7.71 -24.72 20.73
CA ASN A 68 -7.85 -25.90 19.87
C ASN A 68 -8.09 -25.59 18.39
N PHE A 69 -7.98 -24.34 17.93
CA PHE A 69 -7.55 -24.14 16.53
C PHE A 69 -6.05 -24.40 16.49
N LEU A 70 -5.70 -25.69 16.42
CA LEU A 70 -4.51 -26.12 15.72
C LEU A 70 -4.33 -25.18 14.53
N THR A 71 -3.17 -24.55 14.45
CA THR A 71 -2.70 -23.69 13.36
C THR A 71 -2.77 -24.44 12.03
N LEU A 72 -3.97 -24.65 11.51
CA LEU A 72 -4.20 -24.91 10.11
C LEU A 72 -4.08 -23.53 9.47
N HIS A 73 -2.84 -23.10 9.25
CA HIS A 73 -2.61 -22.13 8.19
C HIS A 73 -3.36 -22.67 6.98
N PRO A 74 -4.32 -21.93 6.37
CA PRO A 74 -5.03 -22.44 5.21
C PRO A 74 -3.97 -22.81 4.19
N LEU A 75 -3.77 -24.12 4.01
CA LEU A 75 -2.84 -24.64 3.03
C LEU A 75 -3.47 -24.26 1.70
N ILE A 76 -2.91 -23.26 1.05
CA ILE A 76 -3.29 -22.90 -0.30
C ILE A 76 -3.06 -24.16 -1.12
N ASP A 77 -4.14 -24.69 -1.70
CA ASP A 77 -4.06 -25.86 -2.58
C ASP A 77 -2.96 -25.58 -3.63
N PRO A 78 -1.90 -26.39 -3.70
CA PRO A 78 -0.83 -26.21 -4.68
C PRO A 78 -1.32 -26.22 -6.13
N LYS A 79 -2.51 -26.76 -6.38
CA LYS A 79 -3.16 -26.76 -7.71
C LYS A 79 -4.04 -25.55 -7.97
N CYS A 80 -4.27 -24.69 -6.97
CA CYS A 80 -5.06 -23.48 -7.13
C CYS A 80 -4.27 -22.40 -7.86
N ASP A 81 -4.82 -21.95 -8.98
CA ASP A 81 -4.39 -20.70 -9.61
C ASP A 81 -4.93 -19.51 -8.82
N LEU A 82 -4.07 -18.92 -7.99
CA LEU A 82 -4.41 -17.77 -7.15
C LEU A 82 -4.86 -16.55 -7.96
N PHE A 83 -4.48 -16.45 -9.23
CA PHE A 83 -4.67 -15.27 -10.08
C PHE A 83 -5.85 -15.41 -11.04
N LYS A 84 -6.52 -16.58 -11.04
CA LYS A 84 -7.76 -16.82 -11.76
C LYS A 84 -8.96 -16.80 -10.81
N GLY A 85 -9.86 -15.86 -11.03
CA GLY A 85 -10.94 -15.58 -10.10
C GLY A 85 -11.72 -14.33 -10.50
N HIS A 86 -12.39 -13.75 -9.50
CA HIS A 86 -13.19 -12.54 -9.64
C HIS A 86 -13.20 -11.71 -8.35
N TRP A 87 -13.51 -10.42 -8.46
CA TRP A 87 -13.70 -9.55 -7.30
C TRP A 87 -15.10 -9.71 -6.72
N VAL A 88 -15.19 -9.78 -5.39
CA VAL A 88 -16.45 -9.93 -4.64
C VAL A 88 -16.62 -8.88 -3.56
N PRO A 89 -17.88 -8.56 -3.21
CA PRO A 89 -18.32 -7.95 -1.97
C PRO A 89 -17.48 -8.19 -0.72
N ASP A 90 -16.82 -7.22 -0.08
CA ASP A 90 -16.29 -7.43 1.28
C ASP A 90 -16.58 -6.27 2.22
N LYS A 91 -17.59 -6.45 3.08
CA LYS A 91 -18.05 -5.47 4.08
C LYS A 91 -16.97 -5.07 5.08
N ARG A 92 -15.93 -5.89 5.27
CA ARG A 92 -14.82 -5.56 6.18
C ARG A 92 -13.91 -4.46 5.62
N GLY A 93 -13.91 -4.24 4.30
CA GLY A 93 -13.10 -3.20 3.65
C GLY A 93 -11.59 -3.41 3.72
N SER A 94 -10.84 -2.32 3.51
CA SER A 94 -9.39 -2.21 3.67
C SER A 94 -8.95 -2.33 5.13
N LEU A 95 -7.72 -2.84 5.34
CA LEU A 95 -7.15 -3.06 6.68
C LEU A 95 -6.67 -1.78 7.38
N TYR A 96 -6.54 -0.69 6.64
CA TYR A 96 -6.10 0.60 7.13
C TYR A 96 -6.89 1.71 6.43
N THR A 97 -6.83 2.91 7.01
CA THR A 97 -7.43 4.14 6.46
C THR A 97 -6.34 5.17 6.17
N ASN A 98 -6.74 6.28 5.57
CA ASN A 98 -5.86 7.43 5.36
C ASN A 98 -5.36 8.09 6.67
N SER A 99 -5.98 7.77 7.81
CA SER A 99 -5.59 8.28 9.13
C SER A 99 -4.80 7.27 9.96
N SER A 100 -4.91 5.96 9.69
CA SER A 100 -4.21 4.92 10.46
C SER A 100 -2.81 4.60 9.93
N CYS A 101 -2.54 4.79 8.63
CA CYS A 101 -1.20 4.64 8.07
C CYS A 101 -0.45 5.98 8.07
N SER A 102 0.49 6.16 9.00
CA SER A 102 1.29 7.39 9.11
C SER A 102 2.34 7.53 8.01
N THR A 103 2.72 6.44 7.34
CA THR A 103 3.69 6.41 6.25
C THR A 103 3.05 6.60 4.87
N LEU A 104 1.74 6.85 4.81
CA LEU A 104 0.97 6.95 3.58
C LEU A 104 1.45 8.15 2.74
N PRO A 105 1.95 7.95 1.51
CA PRO A 105 2.39 9.04 0.66
C PRO A 105 1.20 9.91 0.22
N ASP A 106 1.40 11.24 0.28
CA ASP A 106 0.38 12.21 -0.13
C ASP A 106 -0.15 11.95 -1.54
N SER A 107 0.74 11.67 -2.50
CA SER A 107 0.39 11.43 -3.90
C SER A 107 -0.46 10.18 -4.14
N LYS A 108 -0.61 9.28 -3.16
CA LYS A 108 -1.50 8.09 -3.24
C LYS A 108 -2.69 8.18 -2.29
N ASN A 109 -2.78 9.24 -1.48
CA ASN A 109 -3.87 9.47 -0.54
C ASN A 109 -5.06 10.15 -1.24
N CYS A 110 -5.80 9.37 -2.02
CA CYS A 110 -6.93 9.87 -2.81
C CYS A 110 -8.02 10.53 -1.96
N ILE A 111 -8.25 10.00 -0.76
CA ILE A 111 -9.25 10.51 0.19
C ILE A 111 -8.84 11.91 0.66
N LYS A 112 -7.58 12.13 1.03
CA LYS A 112 -7.04 13.46 1.38
C LYS A 112 -7.18 14.44 0.22
N HIS A 113 -7.09 13.97 -1.02
CA HIS A 113 -7.26 14.77 -2.23
C HIS A 113 -8.70 14.85 -2.74
N GLY A 114 -9.68 14.64 -1.85
CA GLY A 114 -11.08 14.97 -2.11
C GLY A 114 -11.85 13.93 -2.92
N ARG A 115 -11.31 12.72 -3.11
CA ARG A 115 -12.08 11.61 -3.68
C ARG A 115 -13.27 11.32 -2.78
N LEU A 116 -14.48 11.23 -3.31
CA LEU A 116 -15.72 11.05 -2.51
C LEU A 116 -16.23 9.61 -2.51
N ASP A 117 -16.10 8.88 -3.62
CA ASP A 117 -16.51 7.50 -3.70
C ASP A 117 -15.64 6.61 -2.80
N ARG A 118 -16.24 5.60 -2.19
CA ARG A 118 -15.58 4.70 -1.22
C ARG A 118 -15.71 3.23 -1.59
N ASP A 119 -16.59 2.89 -2.53
CA ASP A 119 -16.94 1.51 -2.85
C ASP A 119 -15.73 0.68 -3.29
N PHE A 120 -14.73 1.30 -3.93
CA PHE A 120 -13.49 0.64 -4.35
C PHE A 120 -12.68 0.02 -3.19
N LEU A 121 -12.93 0.43 -1.93
CA LEU A 121 -12.30 -0.11 -0.72
C LEU A 121 -12.95 -1.40 -0.21
N PHE A 122 -14.15 -1.74 -0.67
CA PHE A 122 -14.98 -2.82 -0.14
C PHE A 122 -15.04 -4.04 -1.06
N TRP A 123 -13.93 -4.32 -1.73
CA TRP A 123 -13.78 -5.45 -2.65
C TRP A 123 -12.64 -6.34 -2.21
N ARG A 124 -12.83 -7.65 -2.39
CA ARG A 124 -11.80 -8.67 -2.16
C ARG A 124 -11.69 -9.58 -3.37
N TRP A 125 -10.47 -10.01 -3.68
CA TRP A 125 -10.25 -11.03 -4.68
C TRP A 125 -10.65 -12.42 -4.18
N LYS A 126 -11.39 -13.17 -4.99
CA LYS A 126 -11.74 -14.56 -4.73
C LYS A 126 -11.25 -15.44 -5.88
N PRO A 127 -10.21 -16.27 -5.66
CA PRO A 127 -9.82 -17.29 -6.65
C PRO A 127 -10.97 -18.27 -6.90
N ASP A 128 -11.05 -18.83 -8.11
CA ASP A 128 -12.15 -19.75 -8.47
C ASP A 128 -12.02 -21.12 -7.78
N GLY A 129 -10.79 -21.56 -7.50
CA GLY A 129 -10.49 -22.91 -7.01
C GLY A 129 -10.11 -23.01 -5.53
N CYS A 130 -9.95 -21.90 -4.82
CA CYS A 130 -9.53 -21.91 -3.42
C CYS A 130 -9.82 -20.58 -2.71
N ASP A 131 -9.59 -20.59 -1.39
CA ASP A 131 -9.57 -19.37 -0.59
C ASP A 131 -8.17 -18.77 -0.53
N LEU A 132 -8.05 -17.50 -0.89
CA LEU A 132 -6.87 -16.68 -0.61
C LEU A 132 -7.08 -15.98 0.73
N PRO A 133 -6.35 -16.29 1.82
CA PRO A 133 -6.51 -15.60 3.10
C PRO A 133 -6.17 -14.11 3.02
N ARG A 134 -6.74 -13.32 3.94
CA ARG A 134 -6.40 -11.90 4.06
C ARG A 134 -4.99 -11.73 4.59
N PHE A 135 -4.33 -10.68 4.13
CA PHE A 135 -3.02 -10.27 4.62
C PHE A 135 -3.06 -10.14 6.14
N ASN A 136 -2.09 -10.77 6.79
CA ASN A 136 -1.91 -10.68 8.23
C ASN A 136 -0.52 -10.06 8.48
N PRO A 137 -0.47 -8.78 8.90
CA PRO A 137 0.78 -8.07 9.13
C PRO A 137 1.73 -8.77 10.11
N LYS A 138 1.19 -9.29 11.21
CA LYS A 138 1.94 -10.04 12.24
C LYS A 138 2.59 -11.29 11.68
N GLU A 139 1.82 -12.09 10.95
CA GLU A 139 2.34 -13.31 10.32
C GLU A 139 3.36 -12.99 9.22
N PHE A 140 3.15 -11.93 8.45
CA PHE A 140 4.11 -11.50 7.44
C PHE A 140 5.42 -11.04 8.07
N LEU A 141 5.39 -10.20 9.11
CA LEU A 141 6.59 -9.76 9.83
C LEU A 141 7.33 -10.93 10.49
N ARG A 142 6.61 -11.89 11.08
CA ARG A 142 7.19 -13.15 11.58
C ARG A 142 7.89 -13.91 10.46
N MET A 143 7.26 -13.98 9.29
CA MET A 143 7.79 -14.63 8.11
C MET A 143 9.11 -13.97 7.65
N VAL A 144 9.20 -12.65 7.62
CA VAL A 144 10.36 -11.91 7.08
C VAL A 144 11.36 -11.45 8.13
N ARG A 145 11.25 -11.94 9.37
CA ARG A 145 12.17 -11.61 10.47
C ARG A 145 13.63 -11.83 10.08
N GLY A 146 14.49 -10.85 10.35
CA GLY A 146 15.93 -10.89 10.05
C GLY A 146 16.27 -10.79 8.55
N LYS A 147 15.31 -10.42 7.69
CA LYS A 147 15.50 -10.37 6.23
C LYS A 147 15.54 -8.94 5.69
N LYS A 148 16.12 -8.79 4.51
CA LYS A 148 16.08 -7.58 3.69
C LYS A 148 15.25 -7.84 2.43
N MET A 149 14.16 -7.09 2.28
CA MET A 149 13.28 -7.17 1.11
C MET A 149 13.41 -5.88 0.29
N SER A 150 13.70 -6.00 -1.01
CA SER A 150 13.79 -4.86 -1.91
C SER A 150 12.75 -4.93 -3.02
N PHE A 151 11.99 -3.86 -3.18
CA PHE A 151 11.12 -3.62 -4.34
C PHE A 151 11.93 -2.89 -5.40
N ILE A 152 12.22 -3.58 -6.49
CA ILE A 152 13.09 -3.12 -7.57
C ILE A 152 12.22 -2.81 -8.80
N GLY A 153 12.23 -1.55 -9.23
CA GLY A 153 11.47 -1.17 -10.42
C GLY A 153 10.97 0.27 -10.47
N ASP A 154 9.91 0.47 -11.25
CA ASP A 154 9.37 1.80 -11.53
C ASP A 154 8.51 2.36 -10.38
N SER A 155 7.80 3.46 -10.63
CA SER A 155 6.96 4.11 -9.63
C SER A 155 5.79 3.23 -9.13
N VAL A 156 5.37 2.23 -9.89
CA VAL A 156 4.34 1.27 -9.47
C VAL A 156 4.95 0.14 -8.63
N ALA A 157 6.24 -0.16 -8.77
CA ALA A 157 6.98 -0.99 -7.80
C ALA A 157 6.99 -0.30 -6.42
N ARG A 158 7.31 1.00 -6.40
CA ARG A 158 7.23 1.82 -5.18
C ARG A 158 5.83 1.86 -4.59
N ASN A 159 4.79 2.04 -5.42
CA ASN A 159 3.40 2.05 -4.96
C ASN A 159 3.01 0.74 -4.24
N HIS A 160 3.51 -0.41 -4.71
CA HIS A 160 3.32 -1.70 -4.06
C HIS A 160 4.04 -1.78 -2.71
N MET A 161 5.30 -1.32 -2.65
CA MET A 161 6.05 -1.24 -1.39
C MET A 161 5.31 -0.37 -0.37
N GLU A 162 4.78 0.79 -0.79
CA GLU A 162 4.06 1.72 0.09
C GLU A 162 2.75 1.11 0.64
N SER A 163 2.03 0.33 -0.18
CA SER A 163 0.89 -0.47 0.28
C SER A 163 1.31 -1.49 1.35
N LEU A 164 2.38 -2.25 1.10
CA LEU A 164 2.90 -3.21 2.07
C LEU A 164 3.33 -2.51 3.36
N LEU A 165 4.06 -1.41 3.26
CA LEU A 165 4.51 -0.61 4.40
C LEU A 165 3.33 -0.16 5.27
N CYS A 166 2.25 0.33 4.66
CA CYS A 166 1.05 0.69 5.41
C CYS A 166 0.45 -0.50 6.16
N LEU A 167 0.34 -1.65 5.51
CA LEU A 167 -0.18 -2.86 6.15
C LEU A 167 0.69 -3.30 7.32
N LEU A 168 2.01 -3.30 7.16
CA LEU A 168 2.95 -3.68 8.22
C LEU A 168 2.97 -2.66 9.37
N SER A 169 2.76 -1.37 9.08
CA SER A 169 2.70 -0.31 10.09
C SER A 169 1.57 -0.47 11.10
N MET A 170 0.54 -1.27 10.76
CA MET A 170 -0.55 -1.63 11.68
C MET A 170 -0.10 -2.57 12.80
N GLU A 171 1.01 -3.29 12.64
CA GLU A 171 1.58 -4.17 13.66
C GLU A 171 2.82 -3.56 14.34
N GLU A 172 3.67 -2.88 13.56
CA GLU A 172 4.89 -2.29 14.09
C GLU A 172 5.21 -0.97 13.38
N THR A 173 5.51 0.07 14.16
CA THR A 173 5.95 1.37 13.62
C THR A 173 7.35 1.26 12.99
N PRO A 174 7.49 1.46 11.66
CA PRO A 174 8.78 1.42 11.01
C PRO A 174 9.56 2.72 11.22
N LYS A 175 10.90 2.62 11.14
CA LYS A 175 11.82 3.76 11.09
C LYS A 175 12.24 4.02 9.66
N ASP A 176 12.10 5.25 9.19
CA ASP A 176 12.74 5.70 7.94
C ASP A 176 14.24 5.89 8.23
N ILE A 177 15.08 5.01 7.70
CA ILE A 177 16.53 5.01 7.97
C ILE A 177 17.34 5.51 6.77
N TYR A 178 16.72 5.65 5.61
CA TYR A 178 17.36 6.17 4.42
C TYR A 178 16.33 6.70 3.41
N LYS A 179 16.65 7.86 2.85
CA LYS A 179 15.93 8.48 1.74
C LYS A 179 16.94 9.22 0.87
N ASP A 180 16.90 8.97 -0.44
CA ASP A 180 17.68 9.76 -1.39
C ASP A 180 17.06 11.14 -1.66
N GLY A 181 17.82 12.03 -2.32
CA GLY A 181 17.41 13.42 -2.54
C GLY A 181 16.11 13.57 -3.35
N GLU A 182 15.78 12.58 -4.19
CA GLU A 182 14.58 12.57 -5.03
C GLU A 182 13.46 11.70 -4.48
N ASP A 183 13.63 11.14 -3.27
CA ASP A 183 12.69 10.20 -2.64
C ASP A 183 12.43 8.91 -3.43
N ARG A 184 13.22 8.61 -4.47
CA ARG A 184 13.05 7.43 -5.33
C ARG A 184 13.50 6.15 -4.63
N ASN A 185 14.57 6.23 -3.85
CA ASN A 185 15.12 5.13 -3.08
C ASN A 185 14.93 5.38 -1.58
N ARG A 186 14.29 4.43 -0.89
CA ARG A 186 14.03 4.52 0.55
C ARG A 186 14.30 3.20 1.25
N ILE A 187 14.62 3.25 2.54
CA ILE A 187 14.74 2.08 3.40
C ILE A 187 13.98 2.31 4.70
N TRP A 188 13.03 1.43 4.97
CA TRP A 188 12.26 1.36 6.20
C TRP A 188 12.74 0.16 7.03
N TYR A 189 12.97 0.39 8.31
CA TYR A 189 13.43 -0.64 9.24
C TYR A 189 12.41 -0.90 10.34
N PHE A 190 12.13 -2.17 10.60
CA PHE A 190 11.22 -2.68 11.63
C PHE A 190 12.07 -3.30 12.76
N PRO A 191 12.40 -2.54 13.83
CA PRO A 191 13.34 -2.99 14.87
C PRO A 191 12.95 -4.27 15.61
N ASN A 192 11.66 -4.50 15.88
CA ASN A 192 11.20 -5.67 16.65
C ASN A 192 11.28 -6.96 15.83
N HIS A 193 11.32 -6.84 14.50
CA HIS A 193 11.45 -7.96 13.57
C HIS A 193 12.81 -8.03 12.88
N ASP A 194 13.70 -7.08 13.13
CA ASP A 194 14.97 -6.94 12.40
C ASP A 194 14.76 -7.08 10.88
N PHE A 195 13.74 -6.39 10.37
CA PHE A 195 13.32 -6.48 8.97
C PHE A 195 13.55 -5.14 8.28
N ALA A 196 14.21 -5.17 7.12
CA ALA A 196 14.39 -3.99 6.28
C ALA A 196 13.57 -4.13 4.99
N LEU A 197 12.79 -3.10 4.69
CA LEU A 197 11.99 -2.96 3.48
C LEU A 197 12.52 -1.77 2.67
N SER A 198 12.99 -2.02 1.45
CA SER A 198 13.57 -0.98 0.60
C SER A 198 12.88 -0.84 -0.75
N THR A 199 13.02 0.35 -1.35
CA THR A 199 12.78 0.57 -2.79
C THR A 199 14.09 0.85 -3.49
N SER A 200 14.25 0.23 -4.66
CA SER A 200 15.33 0.50 -5.60
C SER A 200 14.72 0.90 -6.94
N TRP A 201 14.69 2.19 -7.21
CA TRP A 201 14.01 2.72 -8.38
C TRP A 201 14.83 2.51 -9.66
N THR A 202 14.18 2.02 -10.70
CA THR A 202 14.74 1.88 -12.04
C THR A 202 13.62 1.90 -13.08
N LYS A 203 13.87 2.52 -14.23
CA LYS A 203 12.87 2.63 -15.32
C LYS A 203 12.71 1.30 -16.07
N PHE A 204 13.85 0.64 -16.34
CA PHE A 204 13.93 -0.47 -17.29
C PHE A 204 14.61 -1.73 -16.73
N LEU A 205 15.08 -1.72 -15.47
CA LEU A 205 15.87 -2.79 -14.82
C LEU A 205 17.30 -2.96 -15.36
N VAL A 206 17.52 -2.66 -16.63
CA VAL A 206 18.81 -2.71 -17.32
C VAL A 206 19.44 -1.33 -17.39
N GLU A 207 20.74 -1.25 -17.74
CA GLU A 207 21.41 0.03 -17.96
C GLU A 207 20.64 0.85 -19.00
N GLU A 208 20.43 2.13 -18.70
CA GLU A 208 19.67 3.04 -19.54
C GLU A 208 20.37 4.39 -19.67
N ARG A 209 20.12 5.04 -20.79
CA ARG A 209 20.50 6.42 -21.01
C ARG A 209 19.43 7.14 -21.81
N GLU A 210 18.97 8.26 -21.27
CA GLU A 210 18.16 9.20 -22.04
C GLU A 210 19.03 9.97 -23.04
N ARG A 211 18.60 10.01 -24.29
CA ARG A 211 19.22 10.89 -25.30
C ARG A 211 18.86 12.33 -24.99
N VAL A 212 19.85 13.20 -25.12
CA VAL A 212 19.69 14.64 -24.91
C VAL A 212 19.86 15.41 -26.21
N ASP A 213 19.17 16.54 -26.33
CA ASP A 213 19.35 17.47 -27.45
C ASP A 213 20.62 18.33 -27.30
N GLY A 214 20.85 19.23 -28.25
CA GLY A 214 22.00 20.15 -28.23
C GLY A 214 22.06 21.07 -27.00
N ASN A 215 20.93 21.26 -26.30
CA ASN A 215 20.83 22.04 -25.06
C ASN A 215 20.93 21.16 -23.80
N LYS A 216 21.29 19.88 -23.94
CA LYS A 216 21.33 18.88 -22.86
C LYS A 216 19.96 18.61 -22.22
N THR A 217 18.87 18.85 -22.95
CA THR A 217 17.51 18.55 -22.49
C THR A 217 17.14 17.12 -22.90
N GLY A 218 16.50 16.37 -22.00
CA GLY A 218 16.01 15.03 -22.28
C GLY A 218 15.02 15.01 -23.44
N THR A 219 15.25 14.15 -24.42
CA THR A 219 14.40 14.02 -25.63
C THR A 219 13.25 13.06 -25.42
N GLY A 220 13.21 12.31 -24.30
CA GLY A 220 12.29 11.19 -24.09
C GLY A 220 12.59 9.95 -24.93
N LEU A 221 13.71 9.92 -25.67
CA LEU A 221 14.23 8.74 -26.35
C LEU A 221 15.26 8.05 -25.43
N PHE A 222 15.14 6.74 -25.28
CA PHE A 222 16.01 5.97 -24.39
C PHE A 222 16.83 4.94 -25.16
N ASP A 223 18.10 4.81 -24.80
CA ASP A 223 18.93 3.66 -25.14
C ASP A 223 18.99 2.74 -23.92
N ILE A 224 18.74 1.44 -24.11
CA ILE A 224 18.91 0.43 -23.07
C ILE A 224 19.90 -0.64 -23.52
N ASP A 225 20.76 -1.11 -22.62
CA ASP A 225 21.70 -2.19 -22.89
C ASP A 225 21.33 -3.42 -22.06
N ILE A 226 20.77 -4.45 -22.70
CA ILE A 226 20.34 -5.66 -22.01
C ILE A 226 21.53 -6.52 -21.56
N SER A 227 22.76 -6.22 -21.94
CA SER A 227 23.94 -6.93 -21.44
C SER A 227 24.37 -6.49 -20.04
N LYS A 228 23.78 -5.41 -19.50
CA LYS A 228 24.14 -4.83 -18.20
C LYS A 228 22.90 -4.47 -17.39
N MET A 229 22.96 -4.74 -16.09
CA MET A 229 21.90 -4.35 -15.17
C MET A 229 22.12 -2.91 -14.70
N ASP A 230 21.04 -2.21 -14.38
CA ASP A 230 21.13 -0.90 -13.72
C ASP A 230 21.84 -1.06 -12.37
N GLU A 231 23.02 -0.44 -12.26
CA GLU A 231 23.88 -0.53 -11.06
C GLU A 231 23.18 -0.02 -9.79
N GLY A 232 22.20 0.89 -9.93
CA GLY A 232 21.47 1.49 -8.82
C GLY A 232 20.85 0.45 -7.90
N TRP A 233 20.25 -0.59 -8.48
CA TRP A 233 19.65 -1.70 -7.73
C TRP A 233 20.56 -2.94 -7.69
N PHE A 234 21.30 -3.23 -8.77
CA PHE A 234 22.04 -4.49 -8.89
C PHE A 234 23.16 -4.60 -7.85
N LYS A 235 23.83 -3.48 -7.50
CA LYS A 235 24.85 -3.44 -6.44
C LYS A 235 24.32 -3.83 -5.05
N GLY A 236 23.03 -3.64 -4.81
CA GLY A 236 22.36 -3.98 -3.55
C GLY A 236 21.89 -5.43 -3.48
N LEU A 237 21.80 -6.11 -4.63
CA LEU A 237 21.28 -7.48 -4.73
C LEU A 237 22.06 -8.49 -3.86
N PRO A 238 23.41 -8.42 -3.73
CA PRO A 238 24.15 -9.29 -2.82
C PRO A 238 23.68 -9.27 -1.36
N ASN A 239 23.10 -8.15 -0.92
CA ASN A 239 22.61 -7.95 0.44
C ASN A 239 21.10 -8.19 0.58
N THR A 240 20.42 -8.64 -0.48
CA THR A 240 18.96 -8.81 -0.51
C THR A 240 18.59 -10.28 -0.25
N ASP A 241 17.60 -10.52 0.60
CA ASP A 241 17.02 -11.86 0.82
C ASP A 241 15.82 -12.11 -0.09
N ILE A 242 15.02 -11.08 -0.32
CA ILE A 242 13.79 -11.14 -1.12
C ILE A 242 13.76 -9.95 -2.09
N ALA A 243 13.82 -10.24 -3.39
CA ALA A 243 13.74 -9.24 -4.45
C ALA A 243 12.36 -9.29 -5.11
N ILE A 244 11.58 -8.21 -5.03
CA ILE A 244 10.32 -8.04 -5.75
C ILE A 244 10.60 -7.19 -6.98
N VAL A 245 10.65 -7.81 -8.16
CA VAL A 245 11.09 -7.16 -9.40
C VAL A 245 9.90 -6.83 -10.28
N SER A 246 9.78 -5.56 -10.68
CA SER A 246 8.70 -5.12 -11.59
C SER A 246 8.96 -3.77 -12.25
N ALA A 247 9.12 -3.74 -13.56
CA ALA A 247 9.14 -2.50 -14.34
C ALA A 247 8.38 -2.68 -15.65
N ALA A 248 7.52 -1.71 -15.99
CA ALA A 248 6.74 -1.79 -17.22
C ALA A 248 6.35 -0.43 -17.81
N HIS A 249 6.06 0.57 -16.99
CA HIS A 249 5.36 1.76 -17.48
C HIS A 249 6.25 2.69 -18.32
N TRP A 250 7.57 2.61 -18.14
CA TRP A 250 8.53 3.34 -18.97
C TRP A 250 8.74 2.71 -20.34
N PHE A 251 8.36 1.44 -20.53
CA PHE A 251 8.50 0.72 -21.82
C PHE A 251 7.55 1.25 -22.91
N PHE A 252 6.61 2.12 -22.53
CA PHE A 252 5.73 2.86 -23.45
C PHE A 252 6.36 4.21 -23.89
N ARG A 253 7.69 4.23 -24.01
CA ARG A 253 8.48 5.31 -24.59
C ARG A 253 9.24 4.77 -25.80
N PRO A 254 9.69 5.62 -26.74
CA PRO A 254 10.60 5.17 -27.77
C PRO A 254 11.92 4.70 -27.18
N ILE A 255 12.28 3.44 -27.43
CA ILE A 255 13.43 2.77 -26.79
C ILE A 255 14.23 2.01 -27.83
N PHE A 256 15.53 2.30 -27.91
CA PHE A 256 16.50 1.52 -28.67
C PHE A 256 17.10 0.45 -27.75
N ILE A 257 17.05 -0.81 -28.19
CA ILE A 257 17.54 -1.95 -27.43
C ILE A 257 18.86 -2.43 -27.99
N HIS A 258 19.88 -2.43 -27.14
CA HIS A 258 21.24 -2.85 -27.46
C HIS A 258 21.65 -4.09 -26.66
N ARG A 259 22.65 -4.79 -27.16
CA ARG A 259 23.40 -5.84 -26.44
C ARG A 259 24.88 -5.55 -26.65
N GLY A 260 25.50 -4.84 -25.70
CA GLY A 260 26.83 -4.28 -25.89
C GLY A 260 26.82 -3.33 -27.09
N ASP A 261 27.70 -3.56 -28.06
CA ASP A 261 27.82 -2.71 -29.26
C ASP A 261 26.79 -3.03 -30.37
N GLU A 262 25.98 -4.09 -30.21
CA GLU A 262 24.97 -4.51 -31.19
C GLU A 262 23.60 -3.84 -30.92
N THR A 263 23.04 -3.13 -31.88
CA THR A 263 21.64 -2.66 -31.83
C THR A 263 20.70 -3.75 -32.34
N LEU A 264 19.85 -4.28 -31.45
CA LEU A 264 18.90 -5.35 -31.78
C LEU A 264 17.63 -4.82 -32.47
N GLY A 265 17.25 -3.59 -32.16
CA GLY A 265 16.06 -2.96 -32.71
C GLY A 265 15.51 -1.91 -31.75
N CYS A 266 14.27 -1.52 -31.98
CA CYS A 266 13.69 -0.41 -31.24
C CYS A 266 12.17 -0.49 -31.14
N ILE A 267 11.63 -0.07 -30.00
CA ILE A 267 10.20 0.01 -29.70
C ILE A 267 9.74 1.45 -29.95
N TYR A 268 8.59 1.63 -30.61
CA TYR A 268 7.93 2.93 -30.81
C TYR A 268 8.80 4.02 -31.46
N CYS A 269 9.78 3.66 -32.29
CA CYS A 269 10.57 4.65 -33.02
C CYS A 269 10.25 4.65 -34.50
N SER A 270 9.98 5.84 -35.04
CA SER A 270 9.74 6.03 -36.48
C SER A 270 11.05 6.26 -37.24
N VAL A 271 12.03 5.36 -37.07
CA VAL A 271 13.36 5.47 -37.69
C VAL A 271 13.45 4.56 -38.92
N PRO A 272 13.78 5.10 -40.11
CA PRO A 272 14.00 4.29 -41.31
C PRO A 272 15.17 3.31 -41.13
N ASN A 273 15.06 2.12 -41.74
CA ASN A 273 16.08 1.07 -41.69
C ASN A 273 16.43 0.54 -40.29
N MET A 274 15.55 0.77 -39.30
CA MET A 274 15.67 0.20 -37.94
C MET A 274 14.69 -0.95 -37.74
N THR A 275 15.16 -2.07 -37.21
CA THR A 275 14.31 -3.20 -36.81
C THR A 275 13.29 -2.73 -35.77
N GLN A 276 12.01 -2.82 -36.13
CA GLN A 276 10.91 -2.46 -35.25
C GLN A 276 10.53 -3.64 -34.37
N LEU A 277 10.63 -3.45 -33.06
CA LEU A 277 10.24 -4.43 -32.05
C LEU A 277 8.87 -4.07 -31.50
N SER A 278 8.00 -5.06 -31.37
CA SER A 278 6.78 -4.89 -30.60
C SER A 278 7.13 -4.78 -29.11
N PRO A 279 6.26 -4.16 -28.29
CA PRO A 279 6.48 -4.07 -26.84
C PRO A 279 6.72 -5.44 -26.22
N ASP A 280 5.91 -6.44 -26.55
CA ASP A 280 6.02 -7.80 -26.00
C ASP A 280 7.38 -8.45 -26.33
N GLN A 281 7.97 -8.19 -27.52
CA GLN A 281 9.32 -8.62 -27.86
C GLN A 281 10.39 -7.92 -27.01
N GLY A 282 10.26 -6.60 -26.82
CA GLY A 282 11.15 -5.83 -25.94
C GLY A 282 11.14 -6.33 -24.50
N PHE A 283 9.95 -6.60 -23.96
CA PHE A 283 9.80 -7.20 -22.63
C PHE A 283 10.44 -8.59 -22.53
N LYS A 284 10.32 -9.43 -23.58
CA LYS A 284 11.03 -10.74 -23.63
C LYS A 284 12.53 -10.54 -23.51
N LEU A 285 13.12 -9.64 -24.29
CA LEU A 285 14.56 -9.38 -24.27
C LEU A 285 15.06 -8.91 -22.90
N VAL A 286 14.37 -7.94 -22.30
CA VAL A 286 14.78 -7.38 -21.00
C VAL A 286 14.61 -8.38 -19.88
N TYR A 287 13.43 -8.99 -19.72
CA TYR A 287 13.17 -9.90 -18.60
C TYR A 287 13.98 -11.20 -18.71
N SER A 288 14.24 -11.71 -19.92
CA SER A 288 15.16 -12.82 -20.14
C SER A 288 16.55 -12.49 -19.59
N SER A 289 17.07 -11.30 -19.92
CA SER A 289 18.37 -10.86 -19.42
C SER A 289 18.38 -10.65 -17.91
N VAL A 290 17.38 -9.97 -17.34
CA VAL A 290 17.28 -9.72 -15.90
C VAL A 290 17.30 -11.03 -15.11
N PHE A 291 16.48 -12.00 -15.49
CA PHE A 291 16.45 -13.28 -14.77
C PHE A 291 17.74 -14.08 -14.93
N LYS A 292 18.35 -14.05 -16.11
CA LYS A 292 19.66 -14.65 -16.32
C LYS A 292 20.71 -14.05 -15.38
N HIS A 293 20.83 -12.72 -15.32
CA HIS A 293 21.80 -12.04 -14.47
C HIS A 293 21.56 -12.29 -12.96
N ILE A 294 20.30 -12.30 -12.51
CA ILE A 294 19.97 -12.64 -11.12
C ILE A 294 20.36 -14.10 -10.83
N ASN A 295 20.06 -15.02 -11.73
CA ASN A 295 20.37 -16.43 -11.58
C ASN A 295 21.89 -16.69 -11.51
N GLU A 296 22.66 -16.02 -12.38
CA GLU A 296 24.12 -16.12 -12.51
C GLU A 296 24.89 -15.23 -11.51
N CYS A 297 24.21 -14.47 -10.64
CA CYS A 297 24.87 -13.63 -9.64
C CYS A 297 25.59 -14.46 -8.57
N ASP A 298 26.91 -14.61 -8.68
CA ASP A 298 27.73 -15.44 -7.79
C ASP A 298 27.93 -14.85 -6.39
N ASN A 299 28.01 -13.52 -6.29
CA ASN A 299 28.10 -12.81 -5.01
C ASN A 299 26.75 -12.62 -4.31
N CYS A 300 25.64 -13.03 -4.95
CA CYS A 300 24.31 -13.01 -4.34
C CYS A 300 24.10 -14.16 -3.36
N LYS A 301 23.17 -13.96 -2.41
CA LYS A 301 22.73 -15.01 -1.50
C LYS A 301 22.25 -16.23 -2.29
N ARG A 302 22.70 -17.42 -1.87
CA ARG A 302 22.35 -18.69 -2.54
C ARG A 302 20.85 -18.99 -2.47
N ASP A 303 20.19 -18.54 -1.42
CA ASP A 303 18.77 -18.69 -1.14
C ASP A 303 17.95 -17.43 -1.46
N LEU A 304 18.49 -16.51 -2.26
CA LEU A 304 17.76 -15.33 -2.74
C LEU A 304 16.42 -15.77 -3.36
N VAL A 305 15.34 -15.14 -2.87
CA VAL A 305 13.99 -15.31 -3.42
C VAL A 305 13.69 -14.12 -4.33
N THR A 306 13.44 -14.38 -5.60
CA THR A 306 13.05 -13.37 -6.59
C THR A 306 11.60 -13.58 -6.98
N VAL A 307 10.75 -12.58 -6.75
CA VAL A 307 9.35 -12.60 -7.19
C VAL A 307 9.16 -11.53 -8.26
N MET A 308 8.80 -11.94 -9.47
CA MET A 308 8.40 -11.02 -10.52
C MET A 308 6.93 -10.66 -10.36
N ARG A 309 6.61 -9.35 -10.26
CA ARG A 309 5.23 -8.89 -10.44
C ARG A 309 4.98 -8.56 -11.91
N THR A 310 3.93 -9.12 -12.49
CA THR A 310 3.52 -8.81 -13.87
C THR A 310 3.09 -7.34 -14.01
N ILE A 311 2.99 -6.86 -15.24
CA ILE A 311 2.57 -5.49 -15.56
C ILE A 311 1.26 -5.13 -14.83
N SER A 312 1.26 -3.96 -14.18
CA SER A 312 0.03 -3.34 -13.69
C SER A 312 -0.65 -2.61 -14.85
N PRO A 313 -1.93 -2.83 -15.13
CA PRO A 313 -2.63 -2.12 -16.19
C PRO A 313 -2.88 -0.66 -15.80
N ALA A 314 -2.94 0.20 -16.82
CA ALA A 314 -3.48 1.55 -16.73
C ALA A 314 -4.89 1.56 -17.33
N HIS A 315 -5.80 2.40 -16.81
CA HIS A 315 -7.20 2.46 -17.27
C HIS A 315 -7.57 3.83 -17.83
N PHE A 316 -6.78 4.34 -18.78
CA PHE A 316 -7.14 5.58 -19.45
C PHE A 316 -8.35 5.40 -20.38
N GLU A 317 -9.29 6.32 -20.28
CA GLU A 317 -10.43 6.49 -21.18
C GLU A 317 -10.36 7.88 -21.82
N ASN A 318 -10.79 7.98 -23.09
CA ASN A 318 -10.87 9.21 -23.87
C ASN A 318 -9.55 9.98 -24.02
N GLY A 319 -8.43 9.26 -24.11
CA GLY A 319 -7.09 9.83 -24.30
C GLY A 319 -6.02 9.00 -23.59
N THR A 320 -4.79 9.49 -23.64
CA THR A 320 -3.61 8.95 -22.93
C THR A 320 -3.21 9.87 -21.78
N TRP A 321 -2.18 9.49 -21.04
CA TRP A 321 -1.64 10.25 -19.91
C TRP A 321 -1.30 11.73 -20.25
N ASP A 322 -0.91 12.01 -21.49
CA ASP A 322 -0.47 13.31 -22.00
C ASP A 322 -1.50 14.00 -22.92
N THR A 323 -2.52 13.29 -23.39
CA THR A 323 -3.55 13.83 -24.31
C THR A 323 -4.91 14.09 -23.64
N GLY A 324 -4.96 14.07 -22.31
CA GLY A 324 -6.16 14.41 -21.53
C GLY A 324 -7.03 13.22 -21.12
N GLY A 325 -6.49 11.99 -21.19
CA GLY A 325 -7.19 10.80 -20.71
C GLY A 325 -7.55 10.86 -19.22
N SER A 326 -8.56 10.08 -18.83
CA SER A 326 -9.04 10.00 -17.44
C SER A 326 -9.53 8.59 -17.07
N CYS A 327 -9.77 8.34 -15.79
CA CYS A 327 -10.20 7.03 -15.26
C CYS A 327 -11.27 7.26 -14.20
N ARG A 328 -12.49 7.59 -14.65
CA ARG A 328 -13.57 8.06 -13.76
C ARG A 328 -14.47 6.96 -13.22
N ARG A 329 -14.17 5.70 -13.51
CA ARG A 329 -14.97 4.55 -13.06
C ARG A 329 -14.93 4.48 -11.53
N THR A 330 -16.06 4.12 -10.92
CA THR A 330 -16.22 4.01 -9.46
C THR A 330 -16.61 2.59 -9.02
N SER A 331 -16.60 1.64 -9.94
CA SER A 331 -16.91 0.23 -9.68
C SER A 331 -16.03 -0.66 -10.55
N PRO A 332 -15.72 -1.88 -10.08
CA PRO A 332 -14.89 -2.82 -10.82
C PRO A 332 -15.59 -3.33 -12.07
N PHE A 333 -14.80 -3.87 -12.98
CA PHE A 333 -15.27 -4.67 -14.11
C PHE A 333 -15.47 -6.13 -13.71
N GLY A 334 -16.45 -6.77 -14.33
CA GLY A 334 -16.59 -8.22 -14.37
C GLY A 334 -15.60 -8.86 -15.35
N VAL A 335 -15.45 -10.18 -15.25
CA VAL A 335 -14.52 -10.97 -16.09
C VAL A 335 -14.83 -10.85 -17.59
N ASN A 336 -16.09 -10.63 -17.96
CA ASN A 336 -16.53 -10.45 -19.34
C ASN A 336 -16.34 -9.02 -19.88
N GLN A 337 -15.89 -8.07 -19.06
CA GLN A 337 -15.69 -6.67 -19.43
C GLN A 337 -14.21 -6.32 -19.67
N ILE A 338 -13.28 -7.23 -19.37
CA ILE A 338 -11.85 -7.02 -19.60
C ILE A 338 -11.41 -7.54 -20.96
N ASP A 339 -10.48 -6.85 -21.60
CA ASP A 339 -9.88 -7.29 -22.85
C ASP A 339 -8.70 -8.25 -22.59
N LEU A 340 -8.92 -9.54 -22.84
CA LEU A 340 -7.90 -10.57 -22.71
C LEU A 340 -6.87 -10.57 -23.85
N GLN A 341 -7.10 -9.81 -24.92
CA GLN A 341 -6.18 -9.64 -26.06
C GLN A 341 -5.40 -8.32 -26.01
N SER A 342 -5.56 -7.56 -24.91
CA SER A 342 -4.88 -6.29 -24.65
C SER A 342 -3.35 -6.42 -24.68
N ASN A 343 -2.68 -5.29 -24.90
CA ASN A 343 -1.21 -5.24 -24.89
C ASN A 343 -0.63 -5.64 -23.53
N GLU A 344 -1.33 -5.29 -22.44
CA GLU A 344 -0.99 -5.67 -21.08
C GLU A 344 -0.98 -7.19 -20.91
N MET A 345 -1.97 -7.91 -21.46
CA MET A 345 -2.02 -9.38 -21.40
C MET A 345 -0.92 -10.04 -22.25
N LYS A 346 -0.54 -9.43 -23.39
CA LYS A 346 0.61 -9.89 -24.19
C LYS A 346 1.92 -9.70 -23.44
N ILE A 347 2.14 -8.53 -22.83
CA ILE A 347 3.32 -8.23 -22.01
C ILE A 347 3.40 -9.17 -20.81
N ARG A 348 2.29 -9.37 -20.10
CA ARG A 348 2.17 -10.36 -19.01
C ARG A 348 2.62 -11.75 -19.46
N THR A 349 2.14 -12.19 -20.62
CA THR A 349 2.53 -13.50 -21.19
C THR A 349 4.03 -13.56 -21.43
N SER A 350 4.62 -12.55 -22.09
CA SER A 350 6.07 -12.45 -22.28
C SER A 350 6.86 -12.52 -20.98
N GLN A 351 6.43 -11.78 -19.95
CA GLN A 351 7.05 -11.77 -18.62
C GLN A 351 7.06 -13.16 -17.97
N ILE A 352 5.91 -13.85 -17.99
CA ILE A 352 5.76 -15.19 -17.41
C ILE A 352 6.59 -16.22 -18.19
N GLU A 353 6.55 -16.18 -19.52
CA GLU A 353 7.34 -17.08 -20.37
C GLU A 353 8.84 -17.01 -20.04
N GLN A 354 9.40 -15.81 -19.85
CA GLN A 354 10.82 -15.67 -19.50
C GLN A 354 11.15 -16.19 -18.10
N LEU A 355 10.23 -16.05 -17.14
CA LEU A 355 10.39 -16.63 -15.81
C LEU A 355 10.32 -18.17 -15.86
N GLU A 356 9.43 -18.72 -16.69
CA GLU A 356 9.32 -20.16 -16.89
C GLU A 356 10.58 -20.77 -17.50
N VAL A 357 11.24 -20.08 -18.43
CA VAL A 357 12.52 -20.51 -19.01
C VAL A 357 13.58 -20.70 -17.92
N ILE A 358 13.70 -19.75 -16.97
CA ILE A 358 14.67 -19.82 -15.87
C ILE A 358 14.26 -20.80 -14.78
N THR A 359 12.97 -21.06 -14.56
CA THR A 359 12.52 -22.01 -13.53
C THR A 359 12.53 -23.46 -14.00
N LYS A 360 12.35 -23.71 -15.30
CA LYS A 360 12.40 -25.05 -15.90
C LYS A 360 13.79 -25.45 -16.39
N GLY A 361 14.70 -24.48 -16.56
CA GLY A 361 16.07 -24.74 -16.97
C GLY A 361 16.87 -25.48 -15.90
N ASP A 362 17.83 -26.32 -16.32
CA ASP A 362 18.77 -26.98 -15.43
C ASP A 362 19.85 -25.98 -14.97
N HIS A 363 19.47 -25.13 -14.03
CA HIS A 363 20.37 -24.14 -13.44
C HIS A 363 20.96 -24.66 -12.13
N LYS A 364 22.27 -24.59 -12.00
CA LYS A 364 23.06 -25.10 -10.86
C LYS A 364 22.81 -24.35 -9.52
N GLY A 365 21.79 -23.49 -9.43
CA GLY A 365 21.56 -22.56 -8.32
C GLY A 365 20.42 -22.98 -7.37
N LYS A 366 20.52 -22.56 -6.10
CA LYS A 366 19.43 -22.66 -5.10
C LYS A 366 18.51 -21.44 -5.06
N LYS A 367 18.74 -20.46 -5.95
CA LYS A 367 17.94 -19.24 -6.03
C LYS A 367 16.51 -19.61 -6.43
N LYS A 368 15.52 -18.98 -5.80
CA LYS A 368 14.11 -19.29 -6.00
C LYS A 368 13.45 -18.19 -6.79
N PHE A 369 12.61 -18.57 -7.74
CA PHE A 369 11.86 -17.64 -8.57
C PHE A 369 10.36 -17.89 -8.40
N GLY A 370 9.58 -16.81 -8.34
CA GLY A 370 8.12 -16.88 -8.27
C GLY A 370 7.47 -15.74 -9.05
N VAL A 371 6.17 -15.89 -9.30
CA VAL A 371 5.37 -14.90 -10.02
C VAL A 371 4.25 -14.38 -9.15
N LEU A 372 4.09 -13.07 -9.16
CA LEU A 372 2.96 -12.33 -8.62
C LEU A 372 2.15 -11.80 -9.81
N ASP A 373 1.22 -12.61 -10.31
CA ASP A 373 0.50 -12.31 -11.54
C ASP A 373 -0.74 -11.43 -11.33
N VAL A 374 -0.53 -10.13 -11.29
CA VAL A 374 -1.58 -9.16 -10.97
C VAL A 374 -2.32 -8.64 -12.20
N THR A 375 -1.78 -8.78 -13.42
CA THR A 375 -2.32 -8.07 -14.60
C THR A 375 -3.81 -8.34 -14.82
N ARG A 376 -4.21 -9.62 -14.89
CA ARG A 376 -5.61 -9.99 -15.09
C ARG A 376 -6.49 -9.53 -13.93
N VAL A 377 -6.01 -9.71 -12.69
CA VAL A 377 -6.71 -9.30 -11.46
C VAL A 377 -7.01 -7.81 -11.48
N MET A 378 -6.05 -7.01 -11.93
CA MET A 378 -6.11 -5.56 -11.87
C MET A 378 -6.78 -4.92 -13.09
N LEU A 379 -6.86 -5.61 -14.24
CA LEU A 379 -7.69 -5.19 -15.37
C LEU A 379 -9.17 -5.05 -14.97
N MET A 380 -9.58 -5.74 -13.91
CA MET A 380 -10.93 -5.64 -13.36
C MET A 380 -11.12 -4.44 -12.42
N ARG A 381 -10.10 -3.62 -12.17
CA ARG A 381 -10.14 -2.55 -11.15
C ARG A 381 -9.93 -1.14 -11.70
N PRO A 382 -10.65 -0.71 -12.76
CA PRO A 382 -10.53 0.67 -13.24
C PRO A 382 -10.92 1.70 -12.18
N ASP A 383 -11.67 1.29 -11.16
CA ASP A 383 -12.08 2.09 -10.00
C ASP A 383 -10.95 2.35 -8.99
N GLY A 384 -9.80 1.70 -9.12
CA GLY A 384 -8.72 1.80 -8.13
C GLY A 384 -7.78 3.00 -8.27
N HIS A 385 -7.85 3.72 -9.38
CA HIS A 385 -6.88 4.77 -9.72
C HIS A 385 -7.18 6.12 -9.06
N PRO A 386 -6.17 6.97 -8.80
CA PRO A 386 -6.39 8.32 -8.26
C PRO A 386 -7.20 9.24 -9.18
N ASN A 387 -7.10 9.08 -10.49
CA ASN A 387 -7.63 10.03 -11.46
C ASN A 387 -7.11 11.45 -11.16
N SER A 388 -7.95 12.42 -10.83
CA SER A 388 -7.52 13.78 -10.44
C SER A 388 -7.15 13.92 -8.95
N HIS A 389 -7.38 12.89 -8.13
CA HIS A 389 -7.25 12.93 -6.67
C HIS A 389 -5.86 12.56 -6.16
N TRP A 390 -4.82 13.27 -6.59
CA TRP A 390 -3.43 12.96 -6.19
C TRP A 390 -2.58 14.20 -5.93
N GLY A 391 -3.23 15.36 -5.74
CA GLY A 391 -2.57 16.60 -5.31
C GLY A 391 -1.68 17.25 -6.37
N ASN A 392 -1.82 16.85 -7.64
CA ASN A 392 -0.95 17.25 -8.74
C ASN A 392 -1.17 18.66 -9.26
N LYS A 393 -0.83 19.65 -8.44
CA LYS A 393 -0.84 21.06 -8.85
C LYS A 393 0.29 21.40 -9.85
N TRP A 394 1.33 20.58 -9.94
CA TRP A 394 2.55 20.87 -10.71
C TRP A 394 2.53 20.34 -12.16
N MET A 395 1.94 19.17 -12.42
CA MET A 395 1.86 18.60 -13.77
C MET A 395 0.56 18.99 -14.48
N LYS A 396 0.20 20.28 -14.45
CA LYS A 396 -0.94 20.87 -15.19
C LYS A 396 -2.30 20.16 -15.00
N GLY A 397 -2.49 19.41 -13.91
CA GLY A 397 -3.74 18.71 -13.63
C GLY A 397 -3.97 17.41 -14.42
N TYR A 398 -2.92 16.76 -14.96
CA TYR A 398 -3.07 15.42 -15.56
C TYR A 398 -3.69 14.41 -14.58
N ASN A 399 -4.51 13.50 -15.11
CA ASN A 399 -5.08 12.41 -14.34
C ASN A 399 -4.07 11.26 -14.20
N ASP A 400 -3.94 10.72 -12.99
CA ASP A 400 -3.15 9.53 -12.73
C ASP A 400 -4.06 8.29 -12.85
N CYS A 401 -3.92 7.60 -13.98
CA CYS A 401 -4.59 6.33 -14.27
C CYS A 401 -3.62 5.16 -14.38
N VAL A 402 -2.42 5.33 -13.80
CA VAL A 402 -1.33 4.35 -13.79
C VAL A 402 -1.12 3.81 -12.38
N HIS A 403 -1.05 4.69 -11.39
CA HIS A 403 -0.86 4.30 -10.01
C HIS A 403 -2.19 4.02 -9.33
N TRP A 404 -2.13 3.54 -8.10
CA TRP A 404 -3.28 3.10 -7.33
C TRP A 404 -3.45 3.94 -6.06
N CYS A 405 -4.70 4.21 -5.71
CA CYS A 405 -5.03 4.79 -4.42
C CYS A 405 -4.58 3.88 -3.27
N LEU A 406 -4.18 4.50 -2.16
CA LEU A 406 -3.88 3.83 -0.90
C LEU A 406 -4.77 4.43 0.23
N PRO A 407 -5.50 3.60 0.99
CA PRO A 407 -5.78 2.17 0.71
C PRO A 407 -6.53 1.97 -0.62
N GLY A 408 -6.51 0.75 -1.16
CA GLY A 408 -7.14 0.45 -2.44
C GLY A 408 -6.88 -0.96 -2.98
N PRO A 409 -7.33 -1.28 -4.21
CA PRO A 409 -7.16 -2.60 -4.83
C PRO A 409 -5.74 -3.16 -4.83
N ILE A 410 -4.74 -2.29 -4.86
CA ILE A 410 -3.32 -2.68 -4.81
C ILE A 410 -2.97 -3.44 -3.52
N ASP A 411 -3.72 -3.27 -2.43
CA ASP A 411 -3.51 -4.00 -1.18
C ASP A 411 -3.65 -5.52 -1.37
N ALA A 412 -4.44 -5.98 -2.35
CA ALA A 412 -4.57 -7.41 -2.69
C ALA A 412 -3.26 -8.01 -3.23
N TRP A 413 -2.32 -7.19 -3.74
CA TRP A 413 -1.00 -7.67 -4.14
C TRP A 413 -0.23 -8.26 -2.97
N ASN A 414 -0.48 -7.75 -1.76
CA ASN A 414 0.14 -8.26 -0.55
C ASN A 414 -0.49 -9.56 -0.05
N ASP A 415 -1.80 -9.77 -0.26
CA ASP A 415 -2.45 -11.07 -0.03
C ASP A 415 -1.74 -12.17 -0.85
N PHE A 416 -1.55 -11.91 -2.14
CA PHE A 416 -0.84 -12.82 -3.04
C PHE A 416 0.65 -12.95 -2.70
N LEU A 417 1.35 -11.85 -2.38
CA LEU A 417 2.77 -11.89 -2.02
C LEU A 417 3.00 -12.79 -0.80
N MET A 418 2.16 -12.65 0.21
CA MET A 418 2.20 -13.50 1.41
C MET A 418 2.00 -14.97 1.07
N ALA A 419 1.07 -15.29 0.16
CA ALA A 419 0.82 -16.64 -0.34
C ALA A 419 2.05 -17.22 -1.08
N ILE A 420 2.60 -16.49 -2.05
CA ILE A 420 3.77 -16.91 -2.83
C ILE A 420 4.98 -17.13 -1.92
N LEU A 421 5.26 -16.20 -1.00
CA LEU A 421 6.39 -16.33 -0.08
C LEU A 421 6.26 -17.51 0.89
N ARG A 422 5.05 -18.04 1.12
CA ARG A 422 4.86 -19.31 1.85
C ARG A 422 5.19 -20.51 0.99
N GLN A 423 4.81 -20.49 -0.30
CA GLN A 423 5.10 -21.57 -1.24
C GLN A 423 6.60 -21.68 -1.58
N LEU A 424 7.31 -20.54 -1.61
CA LEU A 424 8.73 -20.49 -1.92
C LEU A 424 9.63 -20.78 -0.71
N ARG A 425 9.11 -21.06 0.49
CA ARG A 425 9.94 -21.31 1.67
C ARG A 425 10.55 -22.69 1.69
#